data_AF-A0A3D3W4J2-F1
#
_entry.id   AF-A0A3D3W4J2-F1
#
_cell.length_a   1.000
_cell.length_b   1.000
_cell.length_c   1.000
_cell.angle_alpha   90.00
_cell.angle_beta   90.00
_cell.angle_gamma   90.00
#
_symmetry.space_group_name_H-M   'P 1'
#
loop_
_entity.id
_entity.type
_entity.pdbx_description
1 polymer ?
#
loop_
_entity_poly.entity_id
_entity_poly.type
_entity_poly.pdbx_seq_one_letter_code
_entity_poly.pdbx_strand_id
1 'polypeptide(L)' 'DEKKLMLDIIDEQLDTIGRSMLGLTIGCARCHDHKFDPLTQADYYSLAGMFQSTKTMESLKRIAKWHENSIATVADQQRL' A
#
# COMPACT_ATOMS: atom_id res chain seq x y z
N ASP A 1 8.34 -13.51 -7.61
CA ASP A 1 8.60 -12.42 -8.56
C ASP A 1 8.44 -11.10 -7.81
N GLU A 2 9.38 -10.17 -7.95
CA GLU A 2 9.41 -8.91 -7.18
C GLU A 2 8.24 -8.00 -7.55
N LYS A 3 7.88 -7.93 -8.84
CA LYS A 3 6.75 -7.10 -9.30
C LYS A 3 5.44 -7.63 -8.76
N LYS A 4 5.24 -8.95 -8.76
CA LYS A 4 4.07 -9.55 -8.13
C LYS A 4 3.98 -9.19 -6.65
N LEU A 5 5.08 -9.32 -5.89
CA LEU A 5 5.09 -9.00 -4.47
C LEU A 5 4.73 -7.53 -4.20
N MET A 6 5.23 -6.59 -5.02
CA MET A 6 4.85 -5.18 -4.93
C MET A 6 3.33 -4.99 -5.08
N LEU A 7 2.72 -5.64 -6.07
CA LEU A 7 1.29 -5.55 -6.32
C LEU A 7 0.46 -6.19 -5.20
N ASP A 8 0.93 -7.31 -4.64
CA ASP A 8 0.29 -7.97 -3.49
C ASP A 8 0.34 -7.07 -2.23
N ILE A 9 1.46 -6.36 -2.01
CA ILE A 9 1.58 -5.37 -0.92
C ILE A 9 0.59 -4.22 -1.10
N ILE A 10 0.47 -3.69 -2.33
CA ILE A 10 -0.47 -2.60 -2.62
C ILE A 10 -1.91 -3.06 -2.37
N ASP A 11 -2.27 -4.25 -2.83
CA ASP A 11 -3.61 -4.83 -2.60
C ASP A 11 -3.93 -4.95 -1.09
N GLU A 12 -2.97 -5.42 -0.30
CA GLU A 12 -3.10 -5.52 1.16
C GLU A 12 -3.26 -4.14 1.83
N GLN A 13 -2.56 -3.12 1.34
CA GLN A 13 -2.71 -1.75 1.81
C GLN A 13 -4.11 -1.20 1.56
N LEU A 14 -4.65 -1.44 0.35
CA LEU A 14 -6.02 -1.04 -0.01
C LEU A 14 -7.06 -1.77 0.86
N ASP A 15 -6.92 -3.08 1.06
CA ASP A 15 -7.85 -3.86 1.90
C ASP A 15 -7.78 -3.42 3.37
N THR A 16 -6.57 -3.25 3.91
CA THR A 16 -6.34 -2.84 5.30
C THR A 16 -6.95 -1.46 5.57
N ILE A 17 -6.66 -0.46 4.73
CA ILE A 17 -7.17 0.90 4.92
C ILE A 17 -8.68 0.95 4.68
N GLY A 18 -9.17 0.26 3.65
CA GLY A 18 -10.59 0.14 3.35
C GLY A 18 -11.37 -0.38 4.56
N ARG A 19 -10.94 -1.50 5.14
CA ARG A 19 -11.64 -2.11 6.28
C ARG A 19 -11.46 -1.34 7.59
N SER A 20 -10.22 -0.95 7.91
CA SER A 20 -9.90 -0.39 9.23
C SER A 20 -10.27 1.07 9.39
N MET A 21 -10.21 1.87 8.31
CA MET A 21 -10.43 3.31 8.37
C MET A 21 -11.74 3.75 7.71
N LEU A 22 -12.14 3.10 6.62
CA LEU A 22 -13.30 3.53 5.82
C LEU A 22 -14.55 2.67 6.03
N GLY A 23 -14.40 1.47 6.60
CA GLY A 23 -15.49 0.49 6.70
C GLY A 23 -15.96 -0.04 5.33
N LEU A 24 -15.09 0.01 4.30
CA LEU A 24 -15.39 -0.38 2.92
C LEU A 24 -14.59 -1.61 2.50
N THR A 25 -15.18 -2.45 1.65
CA THR A 25 -14.51 -3.63 1.08
C THR A 25 -13.97 -3.36 -0.33
N ILE A 26 -12.94 -2.52 -0.40
CA ILE A 26 -12.36 -2.03 -1.68
C ILE A 26 -11.86 -3.19 -2.57
N GLY A 27 -11.42 -4.31 -2.00
CA GLY A 27 -10.88 -5.45 -2.76
C GLY A 27 -11.84 -6.06 -3.79
N CYS A 28 -13.15 -5.98 -3.59
CA CYS A 28 -14.13 -6.47 -4.58
C CYS A 28 -14.12 -5.63 -5.86
N ALA A 29 -13.79 -4.33 -5.76
CA ALA A 29 -13.73 -3.43 -6.91
C ALA A 29 -12.58 -3.76 -7.89
N ARG A 30 -11.65 -4.65 -7.51
CA ARG A 30 -10.50 -5.05 -8.34
C ARG A 30 -10.89 -5.61 -9.70
N CYS A 31 -11.98 -6.38 -9.75
CA CYS A 31 -12.37 -7.13 -10.94
C CYS A 31 -13.62 -6.58 -11.64
N HIS A 32 -14.47 -5.86 -10.91
CA HIS A 32 -15.71 -5.27 -11.41
C HIS A 32 -16.12 -4.11 -10.49
N ASP A 33 -17.01 -3.24 -10.94
CA ASP A 33 -17.57 -2.21 -10.06
C ASP A 33 -18.21 -2.83 -8.82
N HIS A 34 -17.95 -2.25 -7.66
CA HIS A 34 -18.39 -2.82 -6.39
C HIS A 34 -19.92 -2.95 -6.35
N LYS A 35 -20.41 -4.08 -5.85
CA LYS A 35 -21.84 -4.45 -5.97
C LYS A 35 -22.78 -3.49 -5.22
N PHE A 36 -22.34 -3.01 -4.05
CA PHE A 36 -23.20 -2.26 -3.12
C PHE A 36 -22.65 -0.85 -2.88
N ASP A 37 -21.36 -0.75 -2.55
CA ASP A 37 -20.69 0.53 -2.36
C ASP A 37 -20.49 1.31 -3.68
N PRO A 38 -20.51 2.65 -3.65
CA PRO A 38 -20.30 3.50 -4.83
C PRO A 38 -18.81 3.59 -5.20
N LEU A 39 -18.17 2.44 -5.42
CA LEU A 39 -16.76 2.30 -5.81
C LEU A 39 -16.70 1.59 -7.16
N THR A 40 -16.11 2.26 -8.15
CA THR A 40 -15.86 1.67 -9.47
C THR A 40 -14.53 0.92 -9.51
N GLN A 41 -14.36 0.08 -10.52
CA GLN A 41 -13.07 -0.54 -10.80
C GLN A 41 -11.98 0.50 -11.11
N ALA A 42 -12.36 1.63 -11.70
CA ALA A 42 -11.44 2.74 -11.94
C ALA A 42 -10.94 3.36 -10.63
N ASP A 43 -11.79 3.45 -9.59
CA ASP A 43 -11.38 3.95 -8.27
C ASP A 43 -10.36 3.02 -7.62
N TYR A 44 -10.57 1.70 -7.70
CA TYR A 44 -9.60 0.70 -7.22
C TYR A 44 -8.23 0.92 -7.84
N TYR A 45 -8.14 1.01 -9.18
CA TYR A 45 -6.86 1.18 -9.86
C TYR A 45 -6.25 2.57 -9.67
N SER A 46 -7.06 3.60 -9.46
CA SER A 46 -6.58 4.94 -9.12
C SER A 46 -5.89 4.94 -7.76
N LEU A 47 -6.51 4.32 -6.75
CA LEU A 47 -5.91 4.14 -5.43
C LEU A 47 -4.66 3.26 -5.50
N ALA A 48 -4.70 2.14 -6.22
CA ALA A 48 -3.54 1.27 -6.40
C ALA A 48 -2.34 2.03 -7.02
N GLY A 49 -2.61 2.91 -7.99
CA GLY A 49 -1.59 3.80 -8.58
C GLY A 49 -1.00 4.80 -7.60
N MET A 50 -1.81 5.34 -6.67
CA MET A 50 -1.33 6.21 -5.60
C MET A 50 -0.35 5.47 -4.68
N PHE A 51 -0.71 4.28 -4.20
CA PHE A 51 0.18 3.48 -3.33
C PHE A 51 1.42 2.98 -4.07
N GLN A 52 1.30 2.60 -5.34
CA GLN A 52 2.45 2.27 -6.18
C GLN A 52 3.45 3.41 -6.29
N SER A 53 2.99 4.66 -6.19
CA SER A 53 3.84 5.86 -6.24
C SER A 53 4.53 6.17 -4.90
N THR A 54 4.31 5.35 -3.86
CA THR A 54 4.95 5.51 -2.55
C THR A 54 6.15 4.58 -2.36
N LYS A 55 7.03 4.90 -1.40
CA LYS A 55 8.16 4.06 -1.01
C LYS A 55 7.89 3.42 0.35
N THR A 56 7.31 2.23 0.34
CA THR A 56 6.95 1.48 1.56
C THR A 56 8.00 0.45 1.94
N MET A 57 8.72 -0.09 0.95
CA MET A 57 9.75 -1.12 1.14
C MET A 57 11.10 -0.65 0.57
N GLU A 58 12.19 -0.93 1.29
CA GLU A 58 13.56 -0.76 0.80
C GLU A 58 13.97 -1.87 -0.18
N SER A 59 13.43 -3.07 0.01
CA SER A 59 13.78 -4.25 -0.78
C SER A 59 12.59 -5.22 -0.84
N LEU A 60 12.34 -5.74 -2.04
CA LEU A 60 11.34 -6.78 -2.33
C LEU A 60 11.98 -8.18 -2.48
N LYS A 61 13.24 -8.32 -2.07
CA LYS A 61 13.95 -9.61 -2.03
C LYS A 61 13.43 -10.47 -0.87
N ARG A 62 13.90 -11.73 -0.78
CA ARG A 62 13.44 -12.75 0.20
C ARG A 62 13.18 -12.26 1.64
N ILE A 63 13.92 -11.26 2.10
CA ILE A 63 13.64 -10.55 3.35
C ILE A 63 13.17 -9.16 2.96
N ALA A 64 11.87 -8.94 3.05
CA ALA A 64 11.28 -7.67 2.76
C ALA A 64 11.65 -6.70 3.90
N LYS A 65 12.32 -5.60 3.56
CA LYS A 65 12.74 -4.59 4.54
C LYS A 65 11.87 -3.36 4.38
N TRP A 66 11.26 -2.91 5.48
CA TRP A 66 10.45 -1.70 5.51
C TRP A 66 11.30 -0.46 5.25
N HIS A 67 10.74 0.51 4.55
CA HIS A 67 11.40 1.79 4.34
C HIS A 67 11.22 2.67 5.58
N GLU A 68 12.31 2.89 6.31
CA GLU A 68 12.31 3.71 7.51
C GLU A 68 12.79 5.12 7.19
N ASN A 69 11.96 6.12 7.53
CA ASN A 69 12.36 7.51 7.50
C ASN A 69 12.79 7.92 8.91
N SER A 70 14.09 8.18 9.09
CA SER A 70 14.60 8.63 10.39
C SER A 70 14.08 10.03 10.71
N ILE A 71 13.44 10.17 11.87
CA ILE A 71 13.08 11.47 12.46
C ILE A 71 14.23 12.08 13.28
N ALA A 72 15.31 11.33 13.49
CA ALA A 72 16.46 11.77 14.26
C ALA A 72 17.17 12.90 13.52
N THR A 73 17.54 13.95 14.25
CA THR A 73 18.38 15.00 13.67
C THR A 73 19.77 14.43 13.33
N VAL A 74 20.52 15.13 12.48
CA VAL A 74 21.91 14.72 12.16
C VAL A 74 22.76 14.57 13.43
N ALA A 75 22.52 15.41 14.44
CA ALA A 75 23.21 15.34 15.73
C ALA A 75 22.81 14.11 16.54
N ASP A 76 21.57 13.65 16.44
CA ASP A 76 21.10 12.45 17.14
C ASP A 76 21.57 11.17 16.45
N GLN A 77 21.70 11.18 15.11
CA GLN A 77 22.25 10.06 14.34
C GLN A 77 23.72 9.77 14.67
N GLN A 78 24.49 10.79 15.06
CA GLN A 78 25.89 10.64 15.45
C GLN A 78 26.09 10.15 16.89
N ARG A 79 25.03 10.14 17.70
CA ARG A 79 25.05 9.66 19.10
C ARG A 79 24.66 8.18 19.24
N LEU A 80 24.13 7.59 18.18
CA LEU A 80 23.75 6.17 18.08
C LEU A 80 24.94 5.35 17.57
#